data_AF-A0A352BAI2-F1
#
_entry.id   AF-A0A352BAI2-F1
#
_cell.length_a   1.000
_cell.length_b   1.000
_cell.length_c   1.000
_cell.angle_alpha   90.00
_cell.angle_beta   90.00
_cell.angle_gamma   90.00
#
_symmetry.space_group_name_H-M   'P 1'
#
loop_
_entity.id
_entity.type
_entity.pdbx_description
1 polymer ?
#
loop_
_entity_poly.entity_id
_entity_poly.type
_entity_poly.pdbx_seq_one_letter_code
_entity_poly.pdbx_strand_id
1 'polypeptide(L)' 'MYLLYADDSGVSSDPNVKYSVLAGFSTFENQTFWIQKAVDEIMLKHIGRSDLELHASPIRSGKGVWRGFPKDKREAIL' A
#
# COMPACT_ATOMS: atom_id res chain seq x y z
N MET A 1 14.77 5.43 18.62
CA MET A 1 14.58 4.08 18.04
C MET A 1 14.18 4.22 16.58
N TYR A 2 14.58 3.29 15.72
CA TYR A 2 14.12 3.22 14.33
C TYR A 2 13.06 2.12 14.19
N LEU A 3 12.06 2.38 13.36
CA LEU A 3 11.11 1.38 12.88
C LEU A 3 11.58 0.92 11.50
N LEU A 4 11.53 -0.39 11.26
CA LEU A 4 11.84 -1.00 9.97
C LEU A 4 10.59 -1.72 9.49
N TYR A 5 10.15 -1.40 8.29
CA TYR A 5 9.21 -2.20 7.53
C TYR A 5 9.96 -2.83 6.36
N ALA A 6 9.79 -4.14 6.17
CA ALA A 6 10.34 -4.88 5.05
C ALA A 6 9.30 -5.90 4.58
N ASP A 7 9.17 -6.04 3.27
CA ASP A 7 8.24 -6.94 2.60
C ASP A 7 8.92 -7.56 1.39
N ASP A 8 8.57 -8.81 1.10
CA ASP A 8 9.12 -9.56 -0.02
C ASP A 8 8.05 -9.89 -1.06
N SER A 9 8.49 -9.96 -2.31
CA SER A 9 7.66 -10.37 -3.43
C SER A 9 8.35 -11.47 -4.23
N GLY A 10 7.59 -12.51 -4.55
CA GLY A 10 8.06 -13.70 -5.25
C GLY A 10 8.25 -14.88 -4.31
N VAL A 11 7.72 -16.04 -4.68
CA VAL A 11 7.78 -17.26 -3.87
C VAL A 11 8.86 -18.18 -4.41
N SER A 12 9.85 -18.53 -3.58
CA SER A 12 10.98 -19.38 -3.97
C SER A 12 10.59 -20.79 -4.42
N SER A 13 9.40 -21.25 -4.05
CA SER A 13 8.84 -22.55 -4.47
C SER A 13 8.09 -22.50 -5.80
N ASP A 14 7.82 -21.33 -6.37
CA ASP A 14 7.18 -21.22 -7.69
C ASP A 14 8.26 -21.24 -8.79
N PRO A 15 8.35 -22.31 -9.60
CA PRO A 15 9.36 -22.43 -10.65
C PRO A 15 9.18 -21.40 -11.79
N ASN A 16 8.05 -20.70 -11.85
CA ASN A 16 7.80 -19.62 -12.81
C ASN A 16 8.33 -18.26 -12.34
N VAL A 17 8.62 -18.10 -11.05
CA VAL A 17 9.17 -16.87 -10.47
C VAL A 17 10.68 -16.87 -10.66
N LYS A 18 11.17 -15.98 -11.54
CA LYS A 18 12.61 -15.86 -11.85
C LYS A 18 13.37 -14.94 -10.90
N TYR A 19 12.67 -14.03 -10.22
CA TYR A 19 13.25 -13.01 -9.35
C TYR A 19 12.42 -12.87 -8.09
N SER A 20 13.09 -12.75 -6.95
CA SER A 20 12.50 -12.31 -5.69
C SER A 20 12.98 -10.89 -5.39
N VAL A 21 12.08 -10.04 -4.91
CA VAL A 21 12.37 -8.66 -4.54
C VAL A 21 12.13 -8.51 -3.05
N LEU A 22 13.12 -8.02 -2.32
CA LEU A 22 12.97 -7.58 -0.94
C LEU A 22 13.04 -6.06 -0.95
N ALA A 23 12.00 -5.41 -0.43
CA ALA A 23 11.93 -3.96 -0.33
C ALA A 23 11.48 -3.56 1.07
N GLY A 24 11.75 -2.32 1.45
CA GLY A 24 11.40 -1.83 2.76
C GLY A 24 11.80 -0.38 2.95
N PHE A 25 11.39 0.19 4.07
CA PHE A 25 11.83 1.50 4.49
C PHE A 25 12.06 1.52 6.00
N SER A 26 12.95 2.40 6.44
CA SER A 26 13.16 2.67 7.85
C SER A 26 12.93 4.14 8.15
N THR A 27 12.36 4.40 9.32
CA THR A 27 12.07 5.76 9.78
C THR A 27 12.29 5.87 11.28
N PHE A 28 12.53 7.08 11.77
CA PHE A 28 12.56 7.31 13.21
C PHE A 28 11.17 7.11 13.82
N GLU A 29 11.12 6.58 15.04
CA GLU A 29 9.85 6.27 15.74
C GLU A 29 8.88 7.47 15.84
N ASN A 30 9.42 8.69 15.89
CA ASN A 30 8.63 9.92 15.98
C ASN A 30 7.96 10.34 14.66
N GLN A 31 8.17 9.61 13.56
CA GLN A 31 7.61 9.93 12.25
C GLN A 31 6.28 9.24 11.95
N THR A 32 5.88 8.24 12.75
CA THR A 32 4.67 7.42 12.50
C THR A 32 3.41 8.24 12.30
N PHE A 33 3.16 9.22 13.17
CA PHE A 33 2.03 10.13 13.06
C PHE A 33 2.02 10.92 11.75
N TRP A 34 3.17 11.45 11.34
CA TRP A 34 3.29 12.27 10.13
C TRP A 34 3.12 11.44 8.86
N ILE A 35 3.63 10.21 8.86
CA ILE A 35 3.44 9.26 7.77
C ILE A 35 1.95 8.91 7.64
N GLN A 36 1.28 8.54 8.75
CA GLN A 36 -0.16 8.25 8.73
C GLN A 36 -0.96 9.46 8.22
N LYS A 37 -0.66 10.66 8.71
CA LYS A 37 -1.33 11.89 8.27
C LYS A 37 -1.18 12.13 6.77
N ALA A 38 0.02 11.93 6.21
CA ALA A 38 0.25 12.08 4.78
C ALA A 38 -0.53 11.04 3.96
N VAL A 39 -0.61 9.79 4.43
CA VAL A 39 -1.42 8.74 3.81
C VAL A 39 -2.91 9.10 3.85
N ASP A 40 -3.40 9.58 5.00
CA ASP A 40 -4.78 10.03 5.16
C ASP A 40 -5.12 11.19 4.20
N GLU A 41 -4.22 12.15 4.02
CA GLU A 41 -4.39 13.27 3.09
C GLU A 41 -4.51 12.79 1.62
N ILE A 42 -3.68 11.83 1.20
CA ILE A 42 -3.77 11.20 -0.13
C ILE A 42 -5.12 10.50 -0.29
N MET A 43 -5.51 9.72 0.72
CA MET A 43 -6.77 8.96 0.72
C MET A 43 -8.00 9.87 0.68
N LEU A 44 -8.02 10.93 1.48
CA LEU A 44 -9.08 11.94 1.45
C LEU A 44 -9.15 12.66 0.10
N LYS A 45 -8.00 12.98 -0.51
CA LYS A 45 -7.95 13.65 -1.82
C LYS A 45 -8.52 12.79 -2.95
N HIS A 46 -8.16 11.51 -3.01
CA HIS A 46 -8.49 10.66 -4.15
C HIS A 46 -9.78 9.85 -3.95
N ILE A 47 -10.00 9.35 -2.74
CA ILE A 47 -11.10 8.44 -2.38
C ILE A 47 -12.20 9.16 -1.58
N GLY A 48 -11.85 10.22 -0.85
CA GLY A 48 -12.78 10.95 0.03
C GLY A 48 -12.97 10.28 1.40
N ARG A 49 -12.17 9.24 1.71
CA ARG A 49 -12.20 8.45 2.95
C ARG A 49 -10.80 7.97 3.27
N SER A 50 -10.42 7.97 4.55
CA SER A 50 -9.11 7.48 5.04
C SER A 50 -9.20 6.20 5.88
N ASP A 51 -10.40 5.69 6.14
CA ASP A 51 -10.63 4.52 6.99
C ASP A 51 -10.52 3.18 6.27
N LEU A 52 -10.01 3.19 5.02
CA LEU A 52 -9.91 2.00 4.18
C LEU A 52 -8.49 1.42 4.21
N GLU A 53 -8.41 0.10 4.30
CA GLU A 53 -7.15 -0.62 4.28
C GLU A 53 -6.50 -0.62 2.88
N LEU A 54 -5.24 -0.19 2.82
CA LEU A 54 -4.47 -0.08 1.58
C LEU A 54 -3.76 -1.39 1.23
N HIS A 55 -4.47 -2.28 0.53
CA HIS A 55 -3.87 -3.47 -0.07
C HIS A 55 -3.88 -3.39 -1.59
N ALA A 56 -2.69 -3.42 -2.19
CA ALA A 56 -2.53 -3.18 -3.63
C ALA A 56 -3.32 -4.16 -4.50
N SER A 57 -3.41 -5.44 -4.12
CA SER A 57 -4.15 -6.47 -4.86
C SER A 57 -5.67 -6.22 -4.89
N PRO A 58 -6.36 -6.02 -3.73
CA PRO A 58 -7.74 -5.56 -3.68
C PRO A 58 -8.02 -4.24 -4.42
N ILE A 59 -7.13 -3.24 -4.31
CA ILE A 59 -7.28 -1.96 -5.00
C ILE A 59 -7.21 -2.16 -6.51
N ARG A 60 -6.17 -2.83 -7.03
CA ARG A 60 -6.01 -3.11 -8.48
C ARG A 60 -7.19 -3.90 -9.04
N SER A 61 -7.56 -4.99 -8.36
CA SER A 61 -8.66 -5.87 -8.79
C SER A 61 -10.06 -5.28 -8.57
N GLY A 62 -10.20 -4.20 -7.79
CA GLY A 62 -11.50 -3.63 -7.47
C GLY A 62 -12.36 -4.56 -6.62
N LYS A 63 -11.75 -5.25 -5.65
CA LYS A 63 -12.43 -6.22 -4.78
C LYS A 63 -13.00 -5.54 -3.54
N GLY A 64 -14.17 -5.99 -3.09
CA GLY A 64 -14.83 -5.46 -1.89
C GLY A 64 -15.25 -3.99 -2.08
N VAL A 65 -14.93 -3.15 -1.09
CA VAL A 65 -15.21 -1.70 -1.12
C VAL A 65 -14.57 -1.00 -2.33
N TRP A 66 -13.47 -1.52 -2.86
CA TRP A 66 -12.76 -0.95 -4.00
C TRP A 66 -13.55 -1.04 -5.31
N ARG A 67 -14.55 -1.93 -5.41
CA ARG A 67 -15.42 -2.00 -6.59
C ARG A 67 -16.22 -0.73 -6.83
N GLY A 68 -16.56 -0.01 -5.76
CA GLY A 68 -17.33 1.23 -5.82
C GLY A 68 -16.53 2.43 -6.35
N PHE A 69 -15.21 2.31 -6.46
CA PHE A 69 -14.36 3.40 -6.91
C PHE A 69 -13.93 3.22 -8.38
N PRO A 70 -14.03 4.28 -9.20
CA PRO A 70 -13.50 4.31 -10.55
C PRO A 70 -12.03 3.86 -10.63
N LYS A 71 -11.65 3.24 -11.75
CA LYS A 71 -10.30 2.66 -11.92
C LYS A 71 -9.20 3.72 -11.82
N ASP A 72 -9.40 4.88 -12.43
CA ASP A 72 -8.51 6.04 -12.38
C ASP A 72 -8.26 6.52 -10.94
N LYS A 73 -9.30 6.55 -10.09
CA LYS A 73 -9.15 6.90 -8.67
C LYS A 73 -8.36 5.86 -7.88
N ARG A 74 -8.51 4.57 -8.22
CA ARG A 74 -7.76 3.47 -7.61
C ARG A 74 -6.30 3.47 -8.03
N GLU A 75 -6.00 3.80 -9.29
CA GLU A 75 -4.63 3.91 -9.79
C GLU A 75 -3.90 5.13 -9.21
N ALA A 76 -4.60 6.19 -8.84
CA ALA A 76 -3.99 7.38 -8.24
C ALA A 76 -3.44 7.19 -6.82
N ILE A 77 -3.74 6.06 -6.16
CA ILE A 77 -3.29 5.72 -4.79
C ILE A 77 -2.40 4.47 -4.76
N LEU A 78 -1.97 3.98 -5.92
CA LEU A 78 -1.10 2.81 -6.10
C LEU A 78 0.28 3.22 -6.60
#